data_AF-A0A1Q8BK78-F1
#
_entry.id   AF-A0A1Q8BK78-F1
#
_cell.length_a   1.000
_cell.length_b   1.000
_cell.length_c   1.000
_cell.angle_alpha   90.00
_cell.angle_beta   90.00
_cell.angle_gamma   90.00
#
_symmetry.space_group_name_H-M   'P 1'
#
loop_
_entity.id
_entity.type
_entity.pdbx_description
1 polymer ?
#
loop_
_entity_poly.entity_id
_entity_poly.type
_entity_poly.pdbx_seq_one_letter_code
_entity_poly.pdbx_strand_id
1 'polypeptide(L)'
;ELLEQWRKAGHKIDKFCLSDAFPNATTSPARFAWRQAIFPYRAARYVREHAAEFDVIDCLIGTLPFSKKSIGFSGVLVGRSIGLYLTYADFIRSSRKRWRDQPRGKILGRLLYSFTSWLLRRSADRALAHCDLFNVPNADEKHVLEHRCPGATIIVEPYGLNEAERAAFIKTAQSTEERLARKEICFVGTWDLRKGSRDWPEIVRAVWKVVPDARFAFLGTMTDEQTVLRDLGLSATESIRCVSTYDPKELPELIGGCAAGVFPSYVEGFGLAILEQLAAGIPTVAYDVPGPRQILESFGKA
;
A
#
# COMPACT_ATOMS: atom_id res chain seq x y z
N GLU A 1 -3.33 -14.20 -5.97
CA GLU A 1 -4.46 -14.01 -5.02
C GLU A 1 -5.78 -13.57 -5.64
N LEU A 2 -6.08 -12.28 -5.89
CA LEU A 2 -7.42 -11.87 -6.39
C LEU A 2 -7.86 -12.64 -7.65
N LEU A 3 -6.92 -12.87 -8.58
CA LEU A 3 -7.16 -13.68 -9.78
C LEU A 3 -7.54 -15.13 -9.45
N GLU A 4 -6.97 -15.72 -8.41
CA GLU A 4 -7.28 -17.08 -7.98
C GLU A 4 -8.67 -17.16 -7.34
N GLN A 5 -9.06 -16.14 -6.57
CA GLN A 5 -10.42 -16.09 -5.99
C GLN A 5 -11.49 -15.99 -7.08
N TRP A 6 -11.26 -15.15 -8.10
CA TRP A 6 -12.15 -15.09 -9.26
C TRP A 6 -12.19 -16.40 -10.04
N ARG A 7 -11.05 -17.09 -10.21
CA ARG A 7 -11.02 -18.42 -10.83
C ARG A 7 -11.77 -19.47 -10.02
N LYS A 8 -11.63 -19.46 -8.69
CA LYS A 8 -12.38 -20.34 -7.77
C LYS A 8 -13.88 -20.10 -7.85
N ALA A 9 -14.30 -18.85 -8.07
CA ALA A 9 -15.69 -18.49 -8.32
C ALA A 9 -16.19 -18.85 -9.75
N GLY A 10 -15.37 -19.51 -10.57
CA GLY A 10 -15.75 -20.02 -11.89
C GLY A 10 -15.53 -19.04 -13.05
N HIS A 11 -14.89 -17.90 -12.82
CA HIS A 11 -14.62 -16.93 -13.88
C HIS A 11 -13.36 -17.28 -14.68
N LYS A 12 -13.42 -17.06 -16.00
CA LYS A 12 -12.23 -17.07 -16.86
C LYS A 12 -11.50 -15.73 -16.69
N ILE A 13 -10.25 -15.79 -16.27
CA ILE A 13 -9.47 -14.59 -15.92
C ILE A 13 -8.17 -14.55 -16.70
N ASP A 14 -7.99 -13.46 -17.44
CA ASP A 14 -6.71 -13.03 -17.99
C ASP A 14 -6.14 -11.83 -17.19
N LYS A 15 -4.82 -11.64 -17.23
CA LYS A 15 -4.12 -10.54 -16.57
C LYS A 15 -3.11 -9.93 -17.52
N PHE A 16 -3.16 -8.60 -17.63
CA PHE A 16 -2.12 -7.80 -18.28
C PHE A 16 -1.52 -6.78 -17.30
N CYS A 17 -0.21 -6.85 -17.09
CA CYS A 17 0.51 -5.98 -16.16
C CYS A 17 1.81 -5.43 -16.75
N LEU A 18 2.54 -4.64 -15.94
CA LEU A 18 3.73 -3.93 -16.40
C LEU A 18 4.83 -4.88 -16.91
N SER A 19 4.99 -6.07 -16.33
CA SER A 19 5.96 -7.06 -16.79
C SER A 19 5.57 -7.68 -18.14
N ASP A 20 4.28 -7.90 -18.37
CA ASP A 20 3.78 -8.43 -19.65
C ASP A 20 3.97 -7.37 -20.74
N ALA A 21 3.69 -6.11 -20.40
CA ALA A 21 3.94 -4.98 -21.27
C ALA A 21 5.44 -4.79 -21.52
N PHE A 22 6.33 -5.04 -20.57
CA PHE A 22 7.78 -4.80 -20.70
C PHE A 22 8.59 -5.99 -20.16
N PRO A 23 8.81 -7.05 -20.97
CA PRO A 23 9.38 -8.32 -20.50
C PRO A 23 10.79 -8.22 -19.91
N ASN A 24 11.59 -7.28 -20.41
CA ASN A 24 12.96 -7.09 -19.94
C ASN A 24 12.97 -6.40 -18.58
N ALA A 25 13.57 -6.99 -17.54
CA ALA A 25 13.70 -6.35 -16.23
C ALA A 25 14.47 -5.01 -16.31
N THR A 26 14.21 -4.09 -15.36
CA THR A 26 14.98 -2.86 -15.24
C THR A 26 15.20 -2.48 -13.77
N THR A 27 16.42 -2.12 -13.43
CA THR A 27 16.79 -1.55 -12.12
C THR A 27 16.90 -0.03 -12.16
N SER A 28 16.73 0.60 -13.34
CA SER A 28 16.85 2.05 -13.51
C SER A 28 15.54 2.73 -13.10
N PRO A 29 15.56 3.64 -12.10
CA PRO A 29 14.36 4.37 -11.68
C PRO A 29 13.76 5.21 -12.81
N ALA A 30 14.62 5.79 -13.67
CA ALA A 30 14.17 6.59 -14.81
C ALA A 30 13.45 5.75 -15.86
N ARG A 31 14.00 4.58 -16.22
CA ARG A 31 13.35 3.65 -17.15
C ARG A 31 12.04 3.11 -16.57
N PHE A 32 12.01 2.81 -15.27
CA PHE A 32 10.82 2.35 -14.59
C PHE A 32 9.70 3.41 -14.64
N ALA A 33 10.00 4.66 -14.29
CA ALA A 33 9.04 5.76 -14.35
C ALA A 33 8.50 5.99 -15.77
N TRP A 34 9.37 5.88 -16.79
CA TRP A 34 8.96 5.98 -18.19
C TRP A 34 8.05 4.83 -18.63
N ARG A 35 8.34 3.58 -18.20
CA ARG A 35 7.47 2.43 -18.45
C ARG A 35 6.09 2.61 -17.84
N GLN A 36 6.01 3.12 -16.61
CA GLN A 36 4.72 3.45 -15.99
C GLN A 36 3.94 4.49 -16.79
N ALA A 37 4.61 5.52 -17.31
CA ALA A 37 3.96 6.54 -18.13
C ALA A 37 3.41 6.00 -19.46
N ILE A 38 4.06 4.99 -20.04
CA ILE A 38 3.66 4.38 -21.32
C ILE A 38 2.70 3.21 -21.16
N PHE A 39 2.71 2.54 -20.00
CA PHE A 39 1.89 1.37 -19.72
C PHE A 39 0.42 1.55 -20.12
N PRO A 40 -0.25 2.69 -19.85
CA PRO A 40 -1.63 2.91 -20.29
C PRO A 40 -1.87 2.65 -21.78
N TYR A 41 -0.95 3.08 -22.65
CA TYR A 41 -1.08 2.90 -24.10
C TYR A 41 -0.90 1.43 -24.51
N ARG A 42 -0.02 0.68 -23.82
CA ARG A 42 0.16 -0.76 -24.05
C ARG A 42 -1.05 -1.55 -23.55
N ALA A 43 -1.59 -1.19 -22.38
CA ALA A 43 -2.83 -1.77 -21.86
C ALA A 43 -4.00 -1.52 -22.81
N ALA A 44 -4.15 -0.28 -23.32
CA ALA A 44 -5.19 0.04 -24.30
C ALA A 44 -5.01 -0.66 -25.65
N ARG A 45 -3.78 -1.01 -26.06
CA ARG A 45 -3.55 -1.84 -27.24
C ARG A 45 -3.99 -3.28 -27.00
N TYR A 46 -3.55 -3.85 -25.88
CA TYR A 46 -3.93 -5.20 -25.49
C TYR A 46 -5.47 -5.34 -25.40
N VAL A 47 -6.15 -4.39 -24.77
CA VAL A 47 -7.62 -4.41 -24.72
C VAL A 47 -8.23 -4.35 -26.12
N ARG A 48 -7.74 -3.52 -27.04
CA ARG A 48 -8.27 -3.48 -28.42
C ARG A 48 -8.10 -4.80 -29.17
N GLU A 49 -7.04 -5.56 -28.87
CA GLU A 49 -6.76 -6.85 -29.49
C GLU A 49 -7.65 -7.97 -28.91
N HIS A 50 -8.10 -7.82 -27.66
CA HIS A 50 -8.80 -8.88 -26.90
C HIS A 50 -10.18 -8.48 -26.37
N ALA A 51 -10.73 -7.32 -26.76
CA ALA A 51 -11.92 -6.73 -26.12
C ALA A 51 -13.15 -7.67 -26.16
N ALA A 52 -13.30 -8.46 -27.22
CA ALA A 52 -14.40 -9.40 -27.38
C ALA A 52 -14.32 -10.61 -26.44
N GLU A 53 -13.19 -10.81 -25.75
CA GLU A 53 -12.98 -11.91 -24.80
C GLU A 53 -13.38 -11.56 -23.36
N PHE A 54 -13.72 -10.29 -23.11
CA PHE A 54 -13.98 -9.79 -21.77
C PHE A 54 -15.40 -9.22 -21.63
N ASP A 55 -16.11 -9.64 -20.59
CA ASP A 55 -17.36 -8.98 -20.15
C ASP A 55 -17.09 -7.84 -19.17
N VAL A 56 -15.99 -7.96 -18.41
CA VAL A 56 -15.58 -7.02 -17.35
C VAL A 56 -14.07 -6.80 -17.43
N ILE A 57 -13.66 -5.54 -17.31
CA ILE A 57 -12.25 -5.16 -17.16
C ILE A 57 -12.08 -4.48 -15.80
N ASP A 58 -11.37 -5.12 -14.88
CA ASP A 58 -10.89 -4.50 -13.63
C ASP A 58 -9.48 -3.94 -13.85
N CYS A 59 -9.35 -2.61 -13.73
CA CYS A 59 -8.09 -1.91 -13.89
C CYS A 59 -7.79 -1.01 -12.70
N LEU A 60 -6.51 -0.83 -12.36
CA LEU A 60 -6.13 0.18 -11.39
C LEU A 60 -6.44 1.58 -11.94
N ILE A 61 -6.95 2.47 -11.09
CA ILE A 61 -7.24 3.86 -11.52
C ILE A 61 -5.98 4.48 -12.14
N GLY A 62 -6.11 4.91 -13.40
CA GLY A 62 -5.04 5.52 -14.19
C GLY A 62 -4.29 4.56 -15.14
N THR A 63 -4.53 3.26 -15.09
CA THR A 63 -3.89 2.32 -16.04
C THR A 63 -4.66 2.14 -17.34
N LEU A 64 -5.96 2.47 -17.38
CA LEU A 64 -6.76 2.46 -18.62
C LEU A 64 -7.56 3.77 -18.78
N PRO A 65 -6.89 4.92 -19.03
CA PRO A 65 -7.48 6.26 -19.07
C PRO A 65 -8.16 6.61 -20.41
N PHE A 66 -8.81 5.62 -21.02
CA PHE A 66 -9.40 5.72 -22.36
C PHE A 66 -10.89 5.34 -22.31
N SER A 67 -11.70 6.01 -23.13
CA SER A 67 -13.12 5.68 -23.25
C SER A 67 -13.32 4.27 -23.81
N LYS A 68 -14.38 3.58 -23.35
CA LYS A 68 -14.79 2.26 -23.86
C LYS A 68 -14.86 2.21 -25.40
N LYS A 69 -15.45 3.24 -26.01
CA LYS A 69 -15.51 3.40 -27.49
C LYS A 69 -14.12 3.39 -28.13
N SER A 70 -13.15 4.14 -27.57
CA SER A 70 -11.80 4.25 -28.15
C SER A 70 -10.96 2.97 -28.03
N ILE A 71 -11.31 2.08 -27.09
CA ILE A 71 -10.63 0.79 -26.89
C ILE A 71 -11.44 -0.39 -27.41
N GLY A 72 -12.57 -0.15 -28.11
CA GLY A 72 -13.39 -1.20 -28.70
C GLY A 72 -14.08 -2.11 -27.67
N PHE A 73 -14.26 -1.65 -26.43
CA PHE A 73 -14.84 -2.44 -25.35
C PHE A 73 -16.30 -2.03 -25.10
N SER A 74 -17.19 -3.01 -24.91
CA SER A 74 -18.63 -2.78 -24.65
C SER A 74 -19.09 -3.24 -23.27
N GLY A 75 -18.25 -3.98 -22.53
CA GLY A 75 -18.56 -4.49 -21.20
C GLY A 75 -18.46 -3.44 -20.08
N VAL A 76 -18.31 -3.92 -18.84
CA VAL A 76 -18.17 -3.08 -17.64
C VAL A 76 -16.71 -2.75 -17.38
N LEU A 77 -16.38 -1.46 -17.33
CA LEU A 77 -15.03 -0.98 -16.99
C LEU A 77 -14.98 -0.55 -15.52
N VAL A 78 -14.23 -1.31 -14.73
CA VAL A 78 -14.05 -1.10 -13.28
C VAL A 78 -12.73 -0.40 -13.00
N GLY A 79 -12.79 0.74 -12.29
CA GLY A 79 -11.64 1.46 -11.76
C GLY A 79 -11.40 1.10 -10.31
N ARG A 80 -10.37 0.31 -10.02
CA ARG A 80 -9.99 -0.10 -8.67
C ARG A 80 -8.94 0.82 -8.06
N SER A 81 -9.21 1.33 -6.87
CA SER A 81 -8.24 2.05 -6.05
C SER A 81 -7.45 1.05 -5.20
N ILE A 82 -6.16 1.30 -5.00
CA ILE A 82 -5.26 0.62 -4.03
C ILE A 82 -4.68 1.61 -3.01
N GLY A 83 -5.40 2.71 -2.79
CA GLY A 83 -4.87 3.96 -2.26
C GLY A 83 -5.12 5.06 -3.27
N LEU A 84 -6.13 5.87 -3.00
CA LEU A 84 -6.62 6.86 -3.96
C LEU A 84 -5.55 7.91 -4.23
N TYR A 85 -5.11 8.03 -5.49
CA TYR A 85 -4.03 8.96 -5.88
C TYR A 85 -4.22 10.41 -5.41
N LEU A 86 -5.49 10.85 -5.24
CA LEU A 86 -5.84 12.17 -4.73
C LEU A 86 -5.35 12.38 -3.29
N THR A 87 -5.60 11.42 -2.39
CA THR A 87 -5.20 11.53 -0.98
C THR A 87 -3.69 11.52 -0.83
N TYR A 88 -2.99 10.71 -1.64
CA TYR A 88 -1.53 10.67 -1.67
C TYR A 88 -0.93 11.97 -2.22
N ALA A 89 -1.53 12.57 -3.26
CA ALA A 89 -1.09 13.85 -3.80
C ALA A 89 -1.24 14.99 -2.79
N ASP A 90 -2.31 14.99 -2.00
CA ASP A 90 -2.53 15.96 -0.95
C ASP A 90 -1.56 15.78 0.22
N PHE A 91 -1.26 14.53 0.61
CA PHE A 91 -0.20 14.23 1.58
C PHE A 91 1.17 14.73 1.11
N ILE A 92 1.56 14.49 -0.15
CA ILE A 92 2.86 14.98 -0.68
C ILE A 92 2.93 16.52 -0.60
N ARG A 93 1.81 17.20 -0.84
CA ARG A 93 1.74 18.67 -0.75
C ARG A 93 1.83 19.16 0.68
N SER A 94 1.12 18.55 1.61
CA SER A 94 1.09 18.94 3.03
C SER A 94 2.39 18.58 3.75
N SER A 95 2.97 17.42 3.45
CA SER A 95 4.22 16.95 4.06
C SER A 95 5.37 17.92 3.76
N ARG A 96 5.49 18.44 2.55
CA ARG A 96 6.49 19.46 2.17
C ARG A 96 6.35 20.78 2.93
N LYS A 97 5.13 21.10 3.40
CA LYS A 97 4.90 22.26 4.27
C LYS A 97 5.33 21.96 5.70
N ARG A 98 5.02 20.76 6.20
CA ARG A 98 5.34 20.31 7.57
C ARG A 98 6.84 20.06 7.79
N TRP A 99 7.48 19.32 6.88
CA TRP A 99 8.92 19.00 6.94
C TRP A 99 9.64 19.66 5.77
N ARG A 100 10.13 20.88 5.99
CA ARG A 100 10.76 21.72 4.97
C ARG A 100 12.18 21.28 4.59
N ASP A 101 12.80 20.49 5.47
CA ASP A 101 14.13 19.90 5.33
C ASP A 101 14.16 18.66 4.42
N GLN A 102 13.01 18.28 3.84
CA GLN A 102 12.95 17.16 2.89
C GLN A 102 13.93 17.33 1.73
N PRO A 103 14.71 16.28 1.39
CA PRO A 103 15.67 16.34 0.31
C PRO A 103 14.94 16.59 -1.02
N ARG A 104 15.35 17.63 -1.74
CA ARG A 104 14.73 18.00 -3.02
C ARG A 104 15.15 17.06 -4.16
N GLY A 105 16.20 16.25 -3.99
CA GLY A 105 16.74 15.39 -5.05
C GLY A 105 17.43 16.18 -6.19
N LYS A 106 18.02 15.46 -7.15
CA LYS A 106 18.73 16.07 -8.30
C LYS A 106 17.74 16.79 -9.23
N ILE A 107 18.15 17.92 -9.82
CA ILE A 107 17.30 18.76 -10.70
C ILE A 107 16.66 17.95 -11.84
N LEU A 108 17.46 17.21 -12.60
CA LEU A 108 16.96 16.41 -13.73
C LEU A 108 15.99 15.31 -13.28
N GLY A 109 16.27 14.67 -12.14
CA GLY A 109 15.38 13.69 -11.52
C GLY A 109 14.06 14.30 -11.08
N ARG A 110 14.08 15.53 -10.53
CA ARG A 110 12.86 16.27 -10.18
C ARG A 110 12.01 16.61 -11.40
N LEU A 111 12.63 17.04 -12.50
CA LEU A 111 11.91 17.36 -13.72
C LEU A 111 11.23 16.12 -14.29
N LEU A 112 11.98 15.01 -14.39
CA LEU A 112 11.44 13.73 -14.84
C LEU A 112 10.29 13.26 -13.94
N TYR A 113 10.50 13.25 -12.62
CA TYR A 113 9.48 12.85 -11.64
C TYR A 113 8.24 13.73 -11.70
N SER A 114 8.41 15.05 -11.86
CA SER A 114 7.27 15.99 -11.95
C SER A 114 6.47 15.73 -13.22
N PHE A 115 7.15 15.48 -14.35
CA PHE A 115 6.50 15.14 -15.61
C PHE A 115 5.76 13.80 -15.54
N THR A 116 6.40 12.74 -15.04
CA THR A 116 5.77 11.41 -14.93
C THR A 116 4.62 11.42 -13.93
N SER A 117 4.76 12.12 -12.80
CA SER A 117 3.67 12.27 -11.82
C SER A 117 2.49 13.06 -12.39
N TRP A 118 2.76 14.11 -13.17
CA TRP A 118 1.72 14.85 -13.88
C TRP A 118 0.98 13.96 -14.89
N LEU A 119 1.70 13.16 -15.67
CA LEU A 119 1.10 12.19 -16.60
C LEU A 119 0.24 11.16 -15.88
N LEU A 120 0.74 10.54 -14.81
CA LEU A 120 0.00 9.55 -14.02
C LEU A 120 -1.27 10.15 -13.43
N ARG A 121 -1.18 11.36 -12.88
CA ARG A 121 -2.35 12.10 -12.36
C ARG A 121 -3.37 12.37 -13.46
N ARG A 122 -2.93 12.83 -14.64
CA ARG A 122 -3.82 13.08 -15.78
C ARG A 122 -4.49 11.80 -16.27
N SER A 123 -3.77 10.68 -16.28
CA SER A 123 -4.34 9.37 -16.59
C SER A 123 -5.38 8.97 -15.55
N ALA A 124 -5.09 9.14 -14.26
CA ALA A 124 -6.06 8.86 -13.20
C ALA A 124 -7.32 9.74 -13.34
N ASP A 125 -7.16 11.06 -13.52
CA ASP A 125 -8.28 12.00 -13.73
C ASP A 125 -9.12 11.61 -14.97
N ARG A 126 -8.50 11.11 -16.04
CA ARG A 126 -9.22 10.61 -17.23
C ARG A 126 -9.93 9.29 -16.97
N ALA A 127 -9.31 8.37 -16.23
CA ALA A 127 -9.93 7.10 -15.88
C ALA A 127 -11.22 7.32 -15.07
N LEU A 128 -11.25 8.36 -14.22
CA LEU A 128 -12.45 8.76 -13.48
C LEU A 128 -13.64 9.09 -14.41
N ALA A 129 -13.40 9.57 -15.62
CA ALA A 129 -14.44 9.92 -16.59
C ALA A 129 -14.87 8.74 -17.50
N HIS A 130 -14.24 7.57 -17.37
CA HIS A 130 -14.40 6.47 -18.32
C HIS A 130 -14.81 5.15 -17.68
N CYS A 131 -14.59 4.97 -16.37
CA CYS A 131 -15.05 3.78 -15.66
C CYS A 131 -16.55 3.86 -15.40
N ASP A 132 -17.23 2.71 -15.47
CA ASP A 132 -18.66 2.57 -15.15
C ASP A 132 -18.86 2.37 -13.63
N LEU A 133 -17.88 1.75 -12.98
CA LEU A 133 -17.90 1.40 -11.56
C LEU A 133 -16.52 1.61 -10.94
N PHE A 134 -16.48 2.09 -9.69
CA PHE A 134 -15.27 2.16 -8.88
C PHE A 134 -15.33 1.16 -7.73
N ASN A 135 -14.23 0.44 -7.54
CA ASN A 135 -14.00 -0.39 -6.37
C ASN A 135 -12.93 0.27 -5.50
N VAL A 136 -13.30 0.68 -4.29
CA VAL A 136 -12.38 1.32 -3.34
C VAL A 136 -12.24 0.50 -2.05
N PRO A 137 -11.07 0.55 -1.39
CA PRO A 137 -10.82 -0.24 -0.19
C PRO A 137 -11.52 0.30 1.07
N ASN A 138 -11.95 1.57 1.07
CA ASN A 138 -12.53 2.18 2.25
C ASN A 138 -13.61 3.24 2.00
N ALA A 139 -14.38 3.54 3.05
CA ALA A 139 -15.48 4.50 3.02
C ALA A 139 -15.04 5.94 2.76
N ASP A 140 -13.89 6.39 3.27
CA ASP A 140 -13.38 7.73 3.00
C ASP A 140 -13.04 7.92 1.52
N GLU A 141 -12.41 6.94 0.87
CA GLU A 141 -12.11 6.98 -0.56
C GLU A 141 -13.40 6.97 -1.40
N LYS A 142 -14.42 6.22 -0.96
CA LYS A 142 -15.75 6.27 -1.57
C LYS A 142 -16.31 7.69 -1.51
N HIS A 143 -16.29 8.30 -0.33
CA HIS A 143 -16.78 9.66 -0.15
C HIS A 143 -16.05 10.66 -1.06
N VAL A 144 -14.72 10.56 -1.17
CA VAL A 144 -13.94 11.41 -2.08
C VAL A 144 -14.36 11.20 -3.54
N LEU A 145 -14.58 9.96 -3.97
CA LEU A 145 -14.99 9.67 -5.35
C LEU A 145 -16.43 10.08 -5.65
N GLU A 146 -17.36 9.98 -4.69
CA GLU A 146 -18.76 10.43 -4.86
C GLU A 146 -18.83 11.92 -5.20
N HIS A 147 -17.98 12.74 -4.55
CA HIS A 147 -17.88 14.17 -4.87
C HIS A 147 -17.21 14.44 -6.22
N ARG A 148 -16.27 13.60 -6.64
CA ARG A 148 -15.46 13.81 -7.86
C ARG A 148 -16.09 13.24 -9.11
N CYS A 149 -16.92 12.21 -8.97
CA CYS A 149 -17.60 11.50 -10.05
C CYS A 149 -19.10 11.37 -9.75
N PRO A 150 -19.87 12.48 -9.77
CA PRO A 150 -21.30 12.43 -9.48
C PRO A 150 -22.01 11.43 -10.42
N GLY A 151 -22.77 10.50 -9.84
CA GLY A 151 -23.50 9.48 -10.58
C GLY A 151 -22.72 8.22 -10.95
N ALA A 152 -21.41 8.14 -10.62
CA ALA A 152 -20.67 6.89 -10.76
C ALA A 152 -21.10 5.88 -9.69
N THR A 153 -21.16 4.60 -10.06
CA THR A 153 -21.36 3.52 -9.09
C THR A 153 -20.07 3.29 -8.33
N ILE A 154 -20.11 3.38 -6.99
CA ILE A 154 -18.92 3.21 -6.14
C ILE A 154 -19.23 2.16 -5.07
N ILE A 155 -18.46 1.09 -5.06
CA ILE A 155 -18.52 0.02 -4.06
C ILE A 155 -17.30 0.06 -3.16
N VAL A 156 -17.47 -0.35 -1.90
CA VAL A 156 -16.38 -0.52 -0.95
C VAL A 156 -16.11 -2.01 -0.80
N GLU A 157 -14.97 -2.48 -1.32
CA GLU A 157 -14.49 -3.85 -1.14
C GLU A 157 -13.11 -3.79 -0.48
N PRO A 158 -13.02 -4.01 0.85
CA PRO A 158 -11.74 -4.04 1.54
C PRO A 158 -10.89 -5.23 1.07
N TYR A 159 -9.58 -5.16 1.27
CA TYR A 159 -8.72 -6.32 1.03
C TYR A 159 -8.76 -7.29 2.21
N GLY A 160 -8.25 -8.49 2.00
CA GLY A 160 -8.19 -9.52 3.02
C GLY A 160 -6.93 -10.36 2.88
N LEU A 161 -6.73 -11.23 3.87
CA LEU A 161 -5.76 -12.31 3.81
C LEU A 161 -6.46 -13.57 3.32
N ASN A 162 -5.80 -14.34 2.45
CA ASN A 162 -6.32 -15.67 2.12
C ASN A 162 -6.19 -16.63 3.32
N GLU A 163 -6.86 -17.77 3.20
CA GLU A 163 -6.90 -18.80 4.24
C GLU A 163 -5.50 -19.33 4.59
N ALA A 164 -4.62 -19.49 3.61
CA ALA A 164 -3.27 -20.01 3.84
C ALA A 164 -2.39 -18.99 4.60
N GLU A 165 -2.46 -17.71 4.24
CA GLU A 165 -1.77 -16.62 4.94
C GLU A 165 -2.29 -16.47 6.37
N ARG A 166 -3.61 -16.43 6.54
CA ARG A 166 -4.23 -16.36 7.87
C ARG A 166 -3.81 -17.55 8.74
N ALA A 167 -3.81 -18.77 8.19
CA ALA A 167 -3.37 -19.96 8.91
C ALA A 167 -1.88 -19.89 9.28
N ALA A 168 -1.03 -19.31 8.43
CA ALA A 168 0.39 -19.14 8.73
C ALA A 168 0.60 -18.21 9.94
N PHE A 169 -0.09 -17.06 9.99
CA PHE A 169 -0.01 -16.16 11.15
C PHE A 169 -0.52 -16.79 12.44
N ILE A 170 -1.62 -17.56 12.39
CA ILE A 170 -2.15 -18.26 13.56
C ILE A 170 -1.15 -19.32 14.05
N LYS A 171 -0.51 -20.04 13.12
CA LYS A 171 0.43 -21.11 13.45
C LYS A 171 1.69 -20.61 14.17
N THR A 172 2.19 -19.43 13.81
CA THR A 172 3.44 -18.87 14.37
C THR A 172 3.21 -17.92 15.54
N ALA A 173 1.95 -17.57 15.83
CA ALA A 173 1.60 -16.73 16.96
C ALA A 173 2.01 -17.40 18.29
N GLN A 174 2.88 -16.73 19.05
CA GLN A 174 3.28 -17.16 20.38
C GLN A 174 2.19 -16.83 21.41
N SER A 175 2.24 -17.49 22.57
CA SER A 175 1.30 -17.21 23.66
C SER A 175 1.37 -15.75 24.11
N THR A 176 0.29 -15.25 24.71
CA THR A 176 0.25 -13.86 25.22
C THR A 176 1.34 -13.62 26.25
N GLU A 177 1.61 -14.59 27.12
CA GLU A 177 2.66 -14.56 28.14
C GLU A 177 4.06 -14.43 27.52
N GLU A 178 4.36 -15.24 26.49
CA GLU A 178 5.64 -15.19 25.78
C GLU A 178 5.83 -13.85 25.06
N ARG A 179 4.79 -13.35 24.39
CA ARG A 179 4.83 -12.06 23.68
C ARG A 179 5.05 -10.90 24.64
N LEU A 180 4.31 -10.86 25.75
CA LEU A 180 4.46 -9.83 26.79
C LEU A 180 5.82 -9.89 27.48
N ALA A 181 6.39 -11.09 27.70
CA ALA A 181 7.74 -11.24 28.22
C ALA A 181 8.81 -10.72 27.24
N ARG A 182 8.58 -10.85 25.92
CA ARG A 182 9.49 -10.32 24.90
C ARG A 182 9.49 -8.80 24.83
N LYS A 183 8.34 -8.15 25.04
CA LYS A 183 8.19 -6.68 24.95
C LYS A 183 8.68 -6.11 23.60
N GLU A 184 8.62 -6.91 22.54
CA GLU A 184 9.03 -6.49 21.20
C GLU A 184 7.86 -5.85 20.46
N ILE A 185 8.05 -4.65 19.95
CA ILE A 185 7.07 -3.87 19.20
C ILE A 185 7.43 -3.93 17.72
N CYS A 186 6.51 -4.35 16.86
CA CYS A 186 6.78 -4.46 15.43
C CYS A 186 6.19 -3.34 14.59
N PHE A 187 6.94 -2.96 13.57
CA PHE A 187 6.52 -2.14 12.45
C PHE A 187 6.79 -2.91 11.16
N VAL A 188 5.79 -2.96 10.29
CA VAL A 188 5.87 -3.61 8.98
C VAL A 188 5.62 -2.57 7.90
N GLY A 189 6.65 -2.26 7.11
CA GLY A 189 6.54 -1.34 5.99
C GLY A 189 7.84 -0.62 5.65
N THR A 190 7.78 0.11 4.54
CA THR A 190 8.88 0.94 4.05
C THR A 190 9.25 2.04 5.05
N TRP A 191 10.55 2.31 5.21
CA TRP A 191 11.04 3.40 6.05
C TRP A 191 11.01 4.72 5.28
N ASP A 192 9.82 5.30 5.19
CA ASP A 192 9.59 6.55 4.49
C ASP A 192 8.67 7.50 5.27
N LEU A 193 8.57 8.73 4.77
CA LEU A 193 7.81 9.79 5.42
C LEU A 193 6.32 9.46 5.55
N ARG A 194 5.74 8.77 4.57
CA ARG A 194 4.33 8.37 4.62
C ARG A 194 4.10 7.36 5.73
N LYS A 195 5.05 6.46 5.97
CA LYS A 195 5.01 5.44 7.03
C LYS A 195 5.46 5.93 8.42
N GLY A 196 5.61 7.25 8.59
CA GLY A 196 5.88 7.84 9.90
C GLY A 196 7.35 7.83 10.30
N SER A 197 8.31 7.71 9.37
CA SER A 197 9.76 7.71 9.68
C SER A 197 10.22 8.89 10.56
N ARG A 198 9.49 10.02 10.54
CA ARG A 198 9.77 11.21 11.34
C ARG A 198 9.25 11.17 12.78
N ASP A 199 8.28 10.32 13.09
CA ASP A 199 7.68 10.24 14.43
C ASP A 199 8.28 9.10 15.26
N TRP A 200 8.82 8.08 14.60
CA TRP A 200 9.50 6.96 15.25
C TRP A 200 10.55 7.35 16.31
N PRO A 201 11.38 8.39 16.13
CA PRO A 201 12.35 8.79 17.17
C PRO A 201 11.68 9.24 18.47
N GLU A 202 10.51 9.88 18.38
CA GLU A 202 9.73 10.30 19.54
C GLU A 202 8.96 9.12 20.14
N ILE A 203 8.36 8.28 19.30
CA ILE A 203 7.64 7.06 19.73
C ILE A 203 8.57 6.14 20.52
N VAL A 204 9.75 5.83 19.99
CA VAL A 204 10.75 4.96 20.66
C VAL A 204 11.15 5.53 22.01
N ARG A 205 11.46 6.84 22.08
CA ARG A 205 11.82 7.51 23.34
C ARG A 205 10.68 7.53 24.36
N ALA A 206 9.46 7.77 23.91
CA ALA A 206 8.28 7.79 24.78
C ALA A 206 8.00 6.40 25.37
N VAL A 207 8.13 5.34 24.55
CA VAL A 207 7.98 3.96 25.01
C VAL A 207 9.09 3.59 26.00
N TRP A 208 10.37 3.84 25.70
CA TRP A 208 11.48 3.52 26.60
C TRP A 208 11.44 4.28 27.92
N LYS A 209 10.78 5.45 27.97
CA LYS A 209 10.54 6.15 29.23
C LYS A 209 9.64 5.36 30.19
N VAL A 210 8.72 4.54 29.66
CA VAL A 210 7.74 3.77 30.44
C VAL A 210 8.13 2.30 30.55
N VAL A 211 8.68 1.73 29.48
CA VAL A 211 9.13 0.32 29.37
C VAL A 211 10.58 0.32 28.89
N PRO A 212 11.57 0.50 29.81
CA PRO A 212 12.97 0.71 29.43
C PRO A 212 13.63 -0.45 28.68
N ASP A 213 13.10 -1.67 28.84
CA ASP A 213 13.59 -2.89 28.18
C ASP A 213 12.73 -3.31 26.96
N ALA A 214 11.87 -2.40 26.46
CA ALA A 214 11.14 -2.65 25.22
C ALA A 214 12.09 -2.78 24.03
N ARG A 215 11.74 -3.68 23.11
CA ARG A 215 12.48 -3.93 21.87
C ARG A 215 11.66 -3.47 20.67
N PHE A 216 12.30 -3.12 19.57
CA PHE A 216 11.63 -2.72 18.33
C PHE A 216 12.11 -3.55 17.15
N ALA A 217 11.15 -4.06 16.37
CA ALA A 217 11.40 -4.73 15.10
C ALA A 217 10.88 -3.87 13.95
N PHE A 218 11.78 -3.32 13.14
CA PHE A 218 11.46 -2.60 11.91
C PHE A 218 11.65 -3.54 10.72
N LEU A 219 10.55 -3.96 10.11
CA LEU A 219 10.52 -5.02 9.11
C LEU A 219 10.10 -4.45 7.75
N GLY A 220 10.86 -4.78 6.70
CA GLY A 220 10.54 -4.40 5.32
C GLY A 220 10.86 -2.93 5.04
N THR A 221 11.90 -2.40 5.70
CA THR A 221 12.22 -0.98 5.69
C THR A 221 12.65 -0.47 4.31
N MET A 222 13.05 -1.35 3.39
CA MET A 222 13.58 -1.00 2.05
C MET A 222 14.78 -0.03 2.11
N THR A 223 15.44 0.06 3.26
CA THR A 223 16.65 0.83 3.51
C THR A 223 17.53 0.07 4.50
N ASP A 224 18.80 0.45 4.61
CA ASP A 224 19.73 -0.17 5.53
C ASP A 224 19.46 0.20 7.00
N GLU A 225 19.91 -0.66 7.91
CA GLU A 225 19.79 -0.46 9.35
C GLU A 225 20.42 0.85 9.82
N GLN A 226 21.57 1.23 9.24
CA GLN A 226 22.29 2.45 9.65
C GLN A 226 21.45 3.70 9.36
N THR A 227 20.69 3.71 8.27
CA THR A 227 19.72 4.77 7.96
C THR A 227 18.60 4.84 8.99
N VAL A 228 18.01 3.70 9.36
CA VAL A 228 16.97 3.64 10.40
C VAL A 228 17.51 4.16 11.74
N LEU A 229 18.66 3.65 12.20
CA LEU A 229 19.28 4.04 13.47
C LEU A 229 19.67 5.52 13.50
N ARG A 230 20.22 6.05 12.40
CA ARG A 230 20.54 7.48 12.28
C ARG A 230 19.28 8.33 12.40
N ASP A 231 18.20 7.96 11.71
CA ASP A 231 16.94 8.70 11.76
C ASP A 231 16.32 8.65 13.17
N LEU A 232 16.47 7.52 13.89
CA LEU A 232 16.10 7.37 15.30
C LEU A 232 16.99 8.16 16.27
N GLY A 233 18.17 8.61 15.84
CA GLY A 233 19.17 9.24 16.70
C GLY A 233 19.85 8.25 17.65
N LEU A 234 19.99 7.00 17.23
CA LEU A 234 20.52 5.89 18.04
C LEU A 234 21.82 5.33 17.43
N SER A 235 22.62 4.70 18.28
CA SER A 235 23.68 3.79 17.85
C SER A 235 23.17 2.35 17.83
N ALA A 236 23.90 1.44 17.19
CA ALA A 236 23.55 0.03 17.15
C ALA A 236 23.34 -0.53 18.57
N THR A 237 22.25 -1.27 18.75
CA THR A 237 21.82 -1.82 20.03
C THR A 237 21.01 -3.08 19.81
N GLU A 238 21.09 -4.04 20.72
CA GLU A 238 20.30 -5.28 20.69
C GLU A 238 18.80 -5.05 20.86
N SER A 239 18.39 -3.84 21.29
CA SER A 239 16.98 -3.47 21.46
C SER A 239 16.29 -3.06 20.15
N ILE A 240 17.03 -2.92 19.04
CA ILE A 240 16.50 -2.58 17.73
C ILE A 240 16.89 -3.67 16.74
N ARG A 241 15.89 -4.27 16.09
CA ARG A 241 16.05 -5.24 15.02
C ARG A 241 15.55 -4.63 13.72
N CYS A 242 16.42 -4.53 12.72
CA CYS A 242 16.07 -3.99 11.41
C CYS A 242 16.20 -5.08 10.34
N VAL A 243 15.13 -5.36 9.61
CA VAL A 243 15.13 -6.25 8.45
C VAL A 243 14.73 -5.45 7.22
N SER A 244 15.69 -5.23 6.31
CA SER A 244 15.45 -4.38 5.12
C SER A 244 14.44 -4.97 4.16
N THR A 245 14.60 -6.27 3.86
CA THR A 245 13.78 -7.05 2.94
C THR A 245 13.66 -8.48 3.46
N TYR A 246 12.52 -9.11 3.24
CA TYR A 246 12.26 -10.51 3.59
C TYR A 246 11.31 -11.13 2.54
N ASP A 247 11.27 -12.46 2.43
CA ASP A 247 10.23 -13.14 1.67
C ASP A 247 8.91 -13.01 2.44
N PRO A 248 7.80 -12.58 1.81
CA PRO A 248 6.51 -12.43 2.50
C PRO A 248 6.08 -13.63 3.36
N LYS A 249 6.50 -14.85 3.01
CA LYS A 249 6.22 -16.08 3.78
C LYS A 249 6.95 -16.15 5.13
N GLU A 250 7.99 -15.36 5.33
CA GLU A 250 8.75 -15.26 6.58
C GLU A 250 8.08 -14.32 7.59
N LEU A 251 7.19 -13.43 7.14
CA LEU A 251 6.56 -12.43 8.00
C LEU A 251 5.86 -13.03 9.24
N PRO A 252 5.08 -14.13 9.13
CA PRO A 252 4.48 -14.78 10.29
C PRO A 252 5.48 -15.13 11.40
N GLU A 253 6.64 -15.67 11.05
CA GLU A 253 7.71 -16.00 12.00
C GLU A 253 8.38 -14.74 12.56
N LEU A 254 8.56 -13.72 11.73
CA LEU A 254 9.21 -12.46 12.12
C LEU A 254 8.41 -11.65 13.14
N ILE A 255 7.07 -11.77 13.14
CA ILE A 255 6.20 -11.01 14.06
C ILE A 255 5.54 -11.87 15.15
N GLY A 256 5.55 -13.20 15.02
CA GLY A 256 4.77 -14.08 15.90
C GLY A 256 5.07 -13.95 17.40
N GLY A 257 6.27 -13.46 17.76
CA GLY A 257 6.65 -13.18 19.14
C GLY A 257 6.53 -11.72 19.60
N CYS A 258 5.99 -10.82 18.77
CA CYS A 258 5.86 -9.41 19.11
C CYS A 258 4.65 -9.15 20.04
N ALA A 259 4.84 -8.26 21.00
CA ALA A 259 3.85 -7.86 21.99
C ALA A 259 2.79 -6.89 21.44
N ALA A 260 3.21 -5.98 20.54
CA ALA A 260 2.35 -4.96 19.97
C ALA A 260 2.81 -4.56 18.57
N GLY A 261 1.87 -4.09 17.75
CA GLY A 261 2.12 -3.49 16.44
C GLY A 261 1.93 -1.98 16.50
N VAL A 262 2.76 -1.23 15.77
CA VAL A 262 2.61 0.23 15.64
C VAL A 262 2.66 0.62 14.17
N PHE A 263 1.64 1.37 13.73
CA PHE A 263 1.41 1.75 12.33
C PHE A 263 1.15 3.26 12.19
N PRO A 264 2.18 4.12 12.26
CA PRO A 264 2.04 5.58 12.26
C PRO A 264 1.97 6.15 10.83
N SER A 265 1.20 5.50 9.95
CA SER A 265 1.10 5.94 8.55
C SER A 265 0.20 7.17 8.42
N TYR A 266 0.67 8.18 7.69
CA TYR A 266 -0.06 9.44 7.45
C TYR A 266 -1.11 9.36 6.34
N VAL A 267 -0.92 8.46 5.38
CA VAL A 267 -1.90 8.17 4.34
C VAL A 267 -1.78 6.71 3.97
N GLU A 268 -2.92 6.03 3.97
CA GLU A 268 -3.00 4.61 3.69
C GLU A 268 -4.36 4.26 3.08
N GLY A 269 -4.34 3.51 1.97
CA GLY A 269 -5.56 3.06 1.31
C GLY A 269 -6.24 1.92 2.07
N PHE A 270 -5.46 0.98 2.60
CA PHE A 270 -6.01 -0.14 3.37
C PHE A 270 -5.16 -0.49 4.58
N GLY A 271 -3.88 -0.81 4.39
CA GLY A 271 -2.96 -1.11 5.48
C GLY A 271 -2.89 -2.59 5.83
N LEU A 272 -2.48 -3.43 4.86
CA LEU A 272 -2.33 -4.88 5.03
C LEU A 272 -1.51 -5.29 6.26
N ALA A 273 -0.46 -4.53 6.60
CA ALA A 273 0.35 -4.74 7.80
C ALA A 273 -0.48 -4.82 9.08
N ILE A 274 -1.56 -4.04 9.20
CA ILE A 274 -2.46 -4.10 10.36
C ILE A 274 -3.22 -5.43 10.36
N LEU A 275 -3.73 -5.88 9.20
CA LEU A 275 -4.38 -7.19 9.11
C LEU A 275 -3.42 -8.33 9.45
N GLU A 276 -2.17 -8.28 8.97
CA GLU A 276 -1.14 -9.26 9.25
C GLU A 276 -0.82 -9.33 10.75
N GLN A 277 -0.67 -8.17 11.41
CA GLN A 277 -0.46 -8.07 12.85
C GLN A 277 -1.66 -8.62 13.64
N LEU A 278 -2.89 -8.22 13.27
CA LEU A 278 -4.11 -8.70 13.93
C LEU A 278 -4.32 -10.21 13.73
N ALA A 279 -4.00 -10.75 12.54
CA ALA A 279 -4.07 -12.18 12.26
C ALA A 279 -3.06 -12.99 13.10
N ALA A 280 -1.93 -12.40 13.47
CA ALA A 280 -0.96 -12.96 14.41
C ALA A 280 -1.36 -12.75 15.89
N GLY A 281 -2.55 -12.21 16.17
CA GLY A 281 -3.02 -11.92 17.54
C GLY A 281 -2.32 -10.73 18.20
N ILE A 282 -1.66 -9.86 17.42
CA ILE A 282 -0.88 -8.74 17.92
C ILE A 282 -1.78 -7.49 18.01
N PRO A 283 -2.02 -6.93 19.20
CA PRO A 283 -2.75 -5.68 19.33
C PRO A 283 -1.97 -4.56 18.62
N THR A 284 -2.67 -3.79 17.79
CA THR A 284 -2.05 -2.81 16.89
C THR A 284 -2.57 -1.41 17.14
N VAL A 285 -1.66 -0.46 17.32
CA VAL A 285 -1.94 0.97 17.42
C VAL A 285 -1.61 1.63 16.08
N ALA A 286 -2.54 2.37 15.50
CA ALA A 286 -2.36 3.04 14.23
C ALA A 286 -2.77 4.51 14.30
N TYR A 287 -2.25 5.32 13.39
CA TYR A 287 -2.79 6.66 13.17
C TYR A 287 -4.19 6.57 12.55
N ASP A 288 -5.04 7.52 12.93
CA ASP A 288 -6.42 7.60 12.47
C ASP A 288 -6.49 8.13 11.03
N VAL A 289 -6.31 7.23 10.07
CA VAL A 289 -6.37 7.48 8.63
C VAL A 289 -7.24 6.40 7.97
N PRO A 290 -7.77 6.62 6.75
CA PRO A 290 -8.88 5.84 6.20
C PRO A 290 -8.79 4.31 6.31
N GLY A 291 -7.75 3.69 5.74
CA GLY A 291 -7.58 2.23 5.79
C GLY A 291 -7.51 1.67 7.22
N PRO A 292 -6.53 2.10 8.04
CA PRO A 292 -6.42 1.74 9.45
C PRO A 292 -7.69 1.95 10.27
N ARG A 293 -8.39 3.09 10.10
CA ARG A 293 -9.66 3.38 10.79
C ARG A 293 -10.69 2.31 10.49
N GLN A 294 -10.93 2.03 9.22
CA GLN A 294 -11.92 1.03 8.82
C GLN A 294 -11.60 -0.36 9.36
N ILE A 295 -10.32 -0.75 9.38
CA ILE A 295 -9.90 -2.02 9.95
C ILE A 295 -10.18 -2.03 11.45
N LEU A 296 -9.69 -1.06 12.21
CA LEU A 296 -9.72 -1.09 13.68
C LEU A 296 -11.11 -0.82 14.27
N GLU A 297 -11.93 0.03 13.63
CA GLU A 297 -13.33 0.25 14.06
C GLU A 297 -14.19 -1.01 13.95
N SER A 298 -13.84 -1.93 13.04
CA SER A 298 -14.56 -3.21 12.91
C SER A 298 -14.37 -4.12 14.13
N PHE A 299 -13.29 -3.94 14.90
CA PHE A 299 -13.00 -4.71 16.11
C PHE A 299 -13.44 -4.01 17.41
N GLY A 300 -13.66 -2.70 17.40
CA GLY A 300 -14.06 -1.92 18.59
C GLY A 300 -15.56 -1.96 18.92
N LYS A 301 -16.37 -2.68 18.14
CA LYS A 301 -17.84 -2.80 18.32
C LYS A 301 -18.28 -4.15 18.93
N ALA A 302 -17.34 -4.94 19.45
CA ALA A 302 -17.61 -6.22 20.11
C ALA A 302 -17.86 -6.04 21.61
#